data_AF-A0A1W1XPU3-F1
#
_entry.id   AF-A0A1W1XPU3-F1
#
_cell.length_a   1.000
_cell.length_b   1.000
_cell.length_c   1.000
_cell.angle_alpha   90.00
_cell.angle_beta   90.00
_cell.angle_gamma   90.00
#
_symmetry.space_group_name_H-M   'P 1'
#
loop_
_entity.id
_entity.type
_entity.pdbx_description
1 polymer ?
#
loop_
_entity_poly.entity_id
_entity_poly.type
_entity_poly.pdbx_seq_one_letter_code
_entity_poly.pdbx_strand_id
1 'polypeptide(L)'
;MIWKKWFGREKERQQDLDPLHDLSLDKLQPGYLVDYDLTTWQVTARHRYDLGDGGGMIEWELRSGRQTRYLNMEEDDGAVWTWTRKIPLAQIDARLKQLIMEKGDPPERIDFDGDTYIMESYGGGQFYEHDRGEGIPFLFWDYETEDGEKVLTIEQWGDTEFEAAVGHYVEEYQFSHILPGAPS
;
A
#
# COMPACT_ATOMS: atom_id res chain seq x y z
N MET A 1 4.38 -12.96 -70.73
CA MET A 1 5.65 -13.20 -70.00
C MET A 1 5.76 -12.16 -68.89
N ILE A 2 6.19 -12.60 -67.71
CA ILE A 2 5.87 -12.04 -66.40
C ILE A 2 6.77 -10.83 -66.05
N TRP A 3 6.17 -9.70 -65.68
CA TRP A 3 6.84 -8.62 -64.94
C TRP A 3 6.74 -8.91 -63.44
N LYS A 4 7.87 -9.25 -62.81
CA LYS A 4 8.01 -9.23 -61.35
C LYS A 4 8.62 -7.89 -60.95
N LYS A 5 7.77 -6.92 -60.58
CA LYS A 5 8.19 -5.79 -59.76
C LYS A 5 8.52 -6.32 -58.37
N TRP A 6 9.73 -5.99 -57.92
CA TRP A 6 10.21 -6.27 -56.58
C TRP A 6 9.33 -5.58 -55.53
N PHE A 7 8.92 -6.37 -54.54
CA PHE A 7 8.12 -5.96 -53.40
C PHE A 7 8.91 -5.01 -52.50
N GLY A 8 8.20 -4.05 -51.93
CA GLY A 8 8.74 -2.99 -51.10
C GLY A 8 9.33 -3.50 -49.79
N ARG A 9 10.27 -2.71 -49.27
CA ARG A 9 10.80 -2.81 -47.90
C ARG A 9 9.65 -2.97 -46.92
N GLU A 10 9.57 -4.11 -46.26
CA GLU A 10 8.99 -4.18 -44.92
C GLU A 10 9.80 -3.20 -44.06
N LYS A 11 9.15 -2.12 -43.64
CA LYS A 11 9.56 -1.42 -42.42
C LYS A 11 9.32 -2.43 -41.31
N GLU A 12 10.38 -3.12 -40.90
CA GLU A 12 10.44 -3.77 -39.60
C GLU A 12 9.90 -2.76 -38.58
N ARG A 13 8.70 -3.06 -38.06
CA ARG A 13 8.26 -2.49 -36.79
C ARG A 13 9.24 -3.04 -35.76
N GLN A 14 10.34 -2.33 -35.54
CA GLN A 14 10.87 -2.20 -34.19
C GLN A 14 9.75 -1.52 -33.38
N GLN A 15 8.78 -2.31 -32.95
CA GLN A 15 8.23 -2.11 -31.62
C GLN A 15 9.39 -2.51 -30.71
N ASP A 16 10.22 -1.53 -30.36
CA ASP A 16 11.03 -1.62 -29.16
C ASP A 16 10.03 -2.00 -28.06
N LEU A 17 10.03 -3.27 -27.69
CA LEU A 17 9.47 -3.75 -26.45
C LEU A 17 10.36 -3.13 -25.39
N ASP A 18 10.08 -1.88 -25.00
CA ASP A 18 10.66 -1.32 -23.81
C ASP A 18 10.16 -2.18 -22.64
N PRO A 19 11.01 -3.02 -22.03
CA PRO A 19 10.58 -3.90 -20.94
C PRO A 19 10.12 -3.12 -19.71
N LEU A 20 10.31 -1.78 -19.69
CA LEU A 20 9.84 -0.88 -18.65
C LEU A 20 8.43 -0.33 -18.91
N HIS A 21 7.91 -0.40 -20.14
CA HIS A 21 6.58 0.15 -20.48
C HIS A 21 5.41 -0.59 -19.80
N ASP A 22 5.67 -1.78 -19.24
CA ASP A 22 4.67 -2.61 -18.56
C ASP A 22 4.80 -2.60 -17.03
N LEU A 23 5.69 -1.77 -16.48
CA LEU A 23 5.90 -1.63 -15.05
C LEU A 23 4.90 -0.62 -14.48
N SER A 24 3.90 -1.12 -13.79
CA SER A 24 2.89 -0.38 -13.02
C SER A 24 3.06 -0.63 -11.52
N LEU A 25 2.48 0.24 -10.70
CA LEU A 25 2.70 0.23 -9.25
C LEU A 25 2.14 -1.04 -8.59
N ASP A 26 1.03 -1.57 -9.08
CA ASP A 26 0.41 -2.84 -8.65
C ASP A 26 1.26 -4.08 -8.93
N LYS A 27 2.27 -3.96 -9.80
CA LYS A 27 3.17 -5.06 -10.18
C LYS A 27 4.48 -5.08 -9.38
N LEU A 28 4.67 -4.16 -8.43
CA LEU A 28 5.87 -4.12 -7.59
C LEU A 28 6.12 -5.48 -6.89
N GLN A 29 7.38 -5.92 -6.92
CA GLN A 29 7.84 -7.15 -6.27
C GLN A 29 8.98 -6.86 -5.30
N PRO A 30 9.17 -7.68 -4.24
CA PRO A 30 10.36 -7.59 -3.40
C PRO A 30 11.65 -7.56 -4.25
N GLY A 31 12.52 -6.61 -3.94
CA GLY A 31 13.74 -6.30 -4.68
C GLY A 31 13.60 -5.08 -5.60
N TYR A 32 12.40 -4.75 -6.08
CA TYR A 32 12.20 -3.63 -7.01
C TYR A 32 12.57 -2.30 -6.38
N LEU A 33 12.99 -1.35 -7.22
CA LEU A 33 13.23 0.04 -6.87
C LEU A 33 12.15 0.91 -7.49
N VAL A 34 11.73 1.95 -6.75
CA VAL A 34 10.78 2.96 -7.21
C VAL A 34 11.14 4.32 -6.61
N ASP A 35 11.03 5.39 -7.39
CA ASP A 35 11.24 6.75 -6.92
C ASP A 35 9.90 7.38 -6.50
N TYR A 36 9.88 7.99 -5.31
CA TYR A 36 8.79 8.81 -4.80
C TYR A 36 9.36 9.95 -3.96
N ASP A 37 8.86 11.16 -4.17
CA ASP A 37 9.28 12.39 -3.47
C ASP A 37 10.81 12.54 -3.38
N LEU A 38 11.46 12.51 -4.56
CA LEU A 38 12.92 12.63 -4.74
C LEU A 38 13.75 11.58 -3.99
N THR A 39 13.12 10.50 -3.54
CA THR A 39 13.76 9.41 -2.80
C THR A 39 13.55 8.10 -3.53
N THR A 40 14.63 7.33 -3.72
CA THR A 40 14.53 5.95 -4.20
C THR A 40 14.24 5.01 -3.04
N TRP A 41 13.22 4.18 -3.23
CA TRP A 41 12.74 3.18 -2.28
C TRP A 41 12.93 1.78 -2.84
N GLN A 42 13.38 0.86 -1.99
CA GLN A 42 13.41 -0.56 -2.32
C GLN A 42 12.20 -1.26 -1.70
N VAL A 43 11.45 -2.00 -2.52
CA VAL A 43 10.41 -2.91 -2.03
C VAL A 43 11.07 -4.08 -1.32
N THR A 44 10.78 -4.26 -0.04
CA THR A 44 11.35 -5.35 0.77
C THR A 44 10.37 -6.47 1.04
N ALA A 45 9.07 -6.18 1.00
CA ALA A 45 8.01 -7.17 1.16
C ALA A 45 6.74 -6.75 0.42
N ARG A 46 5.86 -7.73 0.18
CA ARG A 46 4.49 -7.55 -0.31
C ARG A 46 3.60 -8.47 0.52
N HIS A 47 2.52 -7.95 1.06
CA HIS A 47 1.56 -8.67 1.90
C HIS A 47 0.15 -8.52 1.31
N ARG A 48 -0.76 -9.40 1.73
CA ARG A 48 -2.17 -9.34 1.34
C ARG A 48 -3.05 -9.38 2.57
N TYR A 49 -4.12 -8.60 2.55
CA TYR A 49 -5.18 -8.60 3.53
C TYR A 49 -6.49 -8.99 2.83
N ASP A 50 -7.25 -9.87 3.47
CA ASP A 50 -8.62 -10.21 3.12
C ASP A 50 -9.52 -9.63 4.20
N LEU A 51 -10.33 -8.64 3.83
CA LEU A 51 -11.18 -7.90 4.76
C LEU A 51 -12.62 -8.45 4.80
N GLY A 52 -12.87 -9.57 4.11
CA GLY A 52 -14.21 -10.14 3.97
C GLY A 52 -15.07 -9.44 2.91
N ASP A 53 -16.20 -10.05 2.57
CA ASP A 53 -17.18 -9.55 1.57
C ASP A 53 -16.60 -9.15 0.20
N GLY A 54 -15.44 -9.71 -0.17
CA GLY A 54 -14.75 -9.43 -1.42
C GLY A 54 -13.80 -8.24 -1.37
N GLY A 55 -13.74 -7.52 -0.24
CA GLY A 55 -12.77 -6.46 0.01
C GLY A 55 -11.39 -7.02 0.34
N GLY A 56 -10.34 -6.37 -0.15
CA GLY A 56 -8.97 -6.77 0.11
C GLY A 56 -7.99 -5.64 -0.16
N MET A 57 -6.83 -5.75 0.49
CA MET A 57 -5.75 -4.79 0.39
C MET A 57 -4.43 -5.51 0.06
N ILE A 58 -3.62 -4.91 -0.80
CA ILE A 58 -2.22 -5.27 -0.96
C ILE A 58 -1.36 -4.20 -0.29
N GLU A 59 -0.45 -4.63 0.57
CA GLU A 59 0.54 -3.75 1.19
C GLU A 59 1.92 -4.09 0.64
N TRP A 60 2.71 -3.08 0.27
CA TRP A 60 4.14 -3.21 0.03
C TRP A 60 4.90 -2.53 1.16
N GLU A 61 5.91 -3.20 1.71
CA GLU A 61 6.90 -2.57 2.58
C GLU A 61 8.04 -2.01 1.73
N LEU A 62 8.34 -0.72 1.89
CA LEU A 62 9.38 -0.01 1.18
C LEU A 62 10.41 0.59 2.14
N ARG A 63 11.69 0.47 1.80
CA ARG A 63 12.80 0.99 2.61
C ARG A 63 13.72 1.92 1.83
N SER A 64 14.15 2.98 2.50
CA SER A 64 15.23 3.86 2.06
C SER A 64 16.10 4.25 3.26
N GLY A 65 17.33 3.73 3.32
CA GLY A 65 18.22 3.91 4.46
C GLY A 65 17.63 3.37 5.76
N ARG A 66 17.21 4.26 6.67
CA ARG A 66 16.57 3.93 7.96
C ARG A 66 15.07 4.12 7.96
N GLN A 67 14.50 4.60 6.87
CA GLN A 67 13.07 4.87 6.77
C GLN A 67 12.37 3.63 6.21
N THR A 68 11.22 3.32 6.79
CA THR A 68 10.26 2.35 6.28
C THR A 68 8.96 3.08 5.98
N ARG A 69 8.35 2.72 4.86
CA ARG A 69 7.04 3.19 4.41
C ARG A 69 6.23 1.99 3.92
N TYR A 70 4.93 2.14 3.98
CA TYR A 70 3.98 1.15 3.52
C TYR A 70 3.14 1.80 2.44
N LEU A 71 3.12 1.17 1.27
CA LEU A 71 2.24 1.56 0.18
C LEU A 71 1.09 0.56 0.19
N ASN A 72 -0.14 1.04 0.29
CA ASN A 72 -1.32 0.19 0.29
C ASN A 72 -2.13 0.43 -0.97
N MET A 73 -2.74 -0.62 -1.49
CA MET A 73 -3.72 -0.56 -2.57
C MET A 73 -4.96 -1.33 -2.16
N GLU A 74 -6.11 -0.68 -2.24
CA GLU A 74 -7.43 -1.28 -2.11
C GLU A 74 -8.16 -1.17 -3.46
N GLU A 75 -8.85 -2.24 -3.86
CA GLU A 75 -9.72 -2.23 -5.03
C GLU A 75 -11.17 -2.07 -4.57
N ASP A 76 -11.74 -0.89 -4.80
CA ASP A 76 -13.17 -0.60 -4.62
C ASP A 76 -13.80 -0.24 -5.99
N ASP A 77 -14.21 1.01 -6.22
CA ASP A 77 -14.63 1.54 -7.54
C ASP A 77 -13.44 1.87 -8.48
N GLY A 78 -12.22 1.66 -7.98
CA GLY A 78 -10.92 1.89 -8.61
C GLY A 78 -9.81 1.60 -7.62
N ALA A 79 -8.55 1.62 -8.07
CA ALA A 79 -7.41 1.42 -7.18
C ALA A 79 -7.19 2.68 -6.33
N VAL A 80 -7.37 2.55 -5.02
CA VAL A 80 -7.11 3.59 -4.03
C VAL A 80 -5.76 3.32 -3.37
N TRP A 81 -4.90 4.33 -3.32
CA TRP A 81 -3.53 4.17 -2.83
C TRP A 81 -3.23 5.07 -1.63
N THR A 82 -2.61 4.50 -0.59
CA THR A 82 -2.12 5.27 0.57
C THR A 82 -0.64 5.05 0.80
N TRP A 83 0.06 6.10 1.25
CA TRP A 83 1.47 6.05 1.62
C TRP A 83 1.63 6.35 3.10
N THR A 84 1.93 5.32 3.88
CA THR A 84 1.85 5.38 5.34
C THR A 84 3.15 5.02 6.03
N ARG A 85 3.21 5.31 7.33
CA ARG A 85 4.29 4.88 8.24
C ARG A 85 3.68 4.36 9.53
N LYS A 86 4.29 3.32 10.09
CA LYS A 86 3.93 2.84 11.42
C LYS A 86 4.33 3.86 12.50
N ILE A 87 3.46 4.01 13.48
CA ILE A 87 3.67 4.80 14.70
C ILE A 87 3.27 3.96 15.93
N PRO A 88 3.95 4.14 17.08
CA PRO A 88 3.46 3.57 18.32
C PRO A 88 2.06 4.12 18.64
N LEU A 89 1.10 3.25 18.98
CA LEU A 89 -0.25 3.66 19.37
C LEU A 89 -0.24 4.73 20.48
N ALA A 90 0.71 4.64 21.41
CA ALA A 90 0.87 5.60 22.50
C ALA A 90 1.29 7.02 22.06
N GLN A 91 1.75 7.21 20.80
CA GLN A 91 1.97 8.54 20.23
C GLN A 91 0.64 9.23 19.88
N ILE A 92 -0.41 8.47 19.57
CA ILE A 92 -1.76 9.00 19.35
C ILE A 92 -2.34 9.42 20.72
N ASP A 93 -2.51 8.44 21.61
CA ASP A 93 -2.86 8.68 23.01
C ASP A 93 -2.33 7.51 23.85
N ALA A 94 -1.59 7.83 24.92
CA ALA A 94 -1.01 6.85 25.84
C ALA A 94 -2.06 5.94 26.53
N ARG A 95 -3.33 6.35 26.57
CA ARG A 95 -4.45 5.58 27.15
C ARG A 95 -5.24 4.77 26.12
N LEU A 96 -4.97 4.96 24.83
CA LEU A 96 -5.80 4.39 23.77
C LEU A 96 -5.83 2.86 23.83
N LYS A 97 -4.69 2.20 24.07
CA LYS A 97 -4.63 0.75 24.27
C LYS A 97 -5.58 0.27 25.37
N GLN A 98 -5.50 0.90 26.55
CA GLN A 98 -6.33 0.53 27.68
C GLN A 98 -7.82 0.75 27.36
N LEU A 99 -8.13 1.85 26.67
CA LEU A 99 -9.48 2.18 26.26
C LEU A 99 -10.08 1.10 25.34
N ILE A 100 -9.34 0.70 24.29
CA ILE A 100 -9.79 -0.34 23.36
C ILE A 100 -9.97 -1.67 24.10
N MET A 101 -9.02 -2.05 24.96
CA MET A 101 -9.13 -3.29 25.75
C MET A 101 -10.33 -3.30 26.72
N GLU A 102 -10.72 -2.14 27.26
CA GLU A 102 -11.86 -2.02 28.19
C GLU A 102 -13.21 -1.92 27.48
N LYS A 103 -13.26 -1.27 26.32
CA LYS A 103 -14.50 -0.95 25.62
C LYS A 103 -14.80 -1.80 24.39
N GLY A 104 -13.79 -2.48 23.84
CA GLY A 104 -13.85 -3.20 22.58
C GLY A 104 -13.37 -2.35 21.39
N ASP A 105 -13.71 -1.06 21.39
CA ASP A 105 -13.43 -0.16 20.26
C ASP A 105 -12.68 1.12 20.69
N PRO A 106 -11.85 1.69 19.80
CA PRO A 106 -11.31 3.04 19.94
C PRO A 106 -12.42 4.11 19.77
N PRO A 107 -12.15 5.38 20.10
CA PRO A 107 -13.09 6.47 19.85
C PRO A 107 -13.39 6.64 18.35
N GLU A 108 -14.61 7.09 18.02
CA GLU A 108 -14.98 7.48 16.64
C GLU A 108 -14.18 8.67 16.10
N ARG A 109 -13.59 9.48 17.00
CA ARG A 109 -12.79 10.65 16.66
C ARG A 109 -11.45 10.62 17.37
N ILE A 110 -10.37 10.84 16.63
CA ILE A 110 -9.00 10.92 17.13
C ILE A 110 -8.39 12.26 16.72
N ASP A 111 -7.80 12.98 17.66
CA ASP A 111 -6.99 14.16 17.37
C ASP A 111 -5.50 13.78 17.45
N PHE A 112 -4.76 13.95 16.36
CA PHE A 112 -3.34 13.57 16.28
C PHE A 112 -2.57 14.52 15.35
N ASP A 113 -1.39 14.95 15.79
CA ASP A 113 -0.47 15.83 15.04
C ASP A 113 -1.09 17.13 14.49
N GLY A 114 -2.15 17.63 15.14
CA GLY A 114 -2.87 18.85 14.75
C GLY A 114 -4.03 18.63 13.79
N ASP A 115 -4.27 17.39 13.37
CA ASP A 115 -5.40 17.00 12.54
C ASP A 115 -6.46 16.25 13.36
N THR A 116 -7.68 16.26 12.84
CA THR A 116 -8.81 15.49 13.36
C THR A 116 -9.14 14.37 12.38
N TYR A 117 -9.12 13.15 12.89
CA TYR A 117 -9.48 11.94 12.18
C TYR A 117 -10.84 11.42 12.66
N ILE A 118 -11.72 11.06 11.72
CA ILE A 118 -13.05 10.48 11.93
C ILE A 118 -13.02 9.04 11.43
N MET A 119 -13.59 8.11 12.21
CA MET A 119 -13.65 6.70 11.83
C MET A 119 -14.59 6.51 10.66
N GLU A 120 -14.07 5.95 9.57
CA GLU A 120 -14.82 5.68 8.34
C GLU A 120 -15.20 4.21 8.22
N SER A 121 -14.31 3.30 8.66
CA SER A 121 -14.54 1.87 8.59
C SER A 121 -13.89 1.14 9.77
N TYR A 122 -14.41 -0.05 10.06
CA TYR A 122 -13.81 -0.97 11.02
C TYR A 122 -14.29 -2.38 10.74
N GLY A 123 -13.51 -3.36 11.18
CA GLY A 123 -13.86 -4.75 10.96
C GLY A 123 -12.81 -5.72 11.45
N GLY A 124 -12.96 -6.97 11.00
CA GLY A 124 -11.96 -8.01 11.17
C GLY A 124 -11.55 -8.56 9.82
N GLY A 125 -10.29 -8.94 9.70
CA GLY A 125 -9.74 -9.48 8.47
C GLY A 125 -8.76 -10.63 8.70
N GLN A 126 -8.16 -11.10 7.61
CA GLN A 126 -7.08 -12.08 7.59
C GLN A 126 -5.88 -11.51 6.86
N PHE A 127 -4.73 -11.51 7.51
CA PHE A 127 -3.46 -11.09 6.93
C PHE A 127 -2.64 -12.28 6.45
N TYR A 128 -2.08 -12.16 5.26
CA TYR A 128 -1.24 -13.17 4.63
C TYR A 128 0.15 -12.60 4.40
N GLU A 129 1.08 -12.99 5.27
CA GLU A 129 2.47 -12.60 5.15
C GLU A 129 3.07 -13.11 3.82
N HIS A 130 3.67 -12.22 3.03
CA HIS A 130 4.23 -12.58 1.73
C HIS A 130 3.22 -13.19 0.74
N ASP A 131 1.91 -12.89 0.91
CA ASP A 131 0.81 -13.44 0.11
C ASP A 131 0.78 -14.99 0.14
N ARG A 132 1.17 -15.57 1.28
CA ARG A 132 1.33 -17.03 1.48
C ARG A 132 0.87 -17.43 2.87
N GLY A 133 0.73 -18.75 3.06
CA GLY A 133 0.49 -19.34 4.38
C GLY A 133 -0.96 -19.26 4.85
N GLU A 134 -1.15 -19.49 6.14
CA GLU A 134 -2.44 -19.35 6.81
C GLU A 134 -2.68 -17.88 7.17
N GLY A 135 -3.93 -17.44 7.02
CA GLY A 135 -4.34 -16.09 7.39
C GLY A 135 -4.23 -15.88 8.89
N ILE A 136 -3.68 -14.73 9.28
CA ILE A 136 -3.58 -14.28 10.66
C ILE A 136 -4.77 -13.34 10.93
N PRO A 137 -5.67 -13.67 11.87
CA PRO A 137 -6.80 -12.82 12.17
C PRO A 137 -6.36 -11.53 12.87
N PHE A 138 -6.98 -10.42 12.48
CA PHE A 138 -6.78 -9.11 13.09
C PHE A 138 -8.08 -8.29 13.07
N LEU A 139 -8.14 -7.24 13.88
CA LEU A 139 -9.16 -6.21 13.82
C LEU A 139 -8.53 -4.91 13.31
N PHE A 140 -9.32 -4.08 12.64
CA PHE A 140 -8.88 -2.77 12.17
C PHE A 140 -9.94 -1.71 12.39
N TRP A 141 -9.47 -0.46 12.52
CA TRP A 141 -10.28 0.74 12.52
C TRP A 141 -9.55 1.78 11.66
N ASP A 142 -10.19 2.18 10.56
CA ASP A 142 -9.68 3.16 9.61
C ASP A 142 -10.34 4.51 9.84
N TYR A 143 -9.51 5.54 9.77
CA TYR A 143 -9.91 6.91 9.99
C TYR A 143 -9.37 7.81 8.89
N GLU A 144 -10.13 8.86 8.61
CA GLU A 144 -9.76 9.91 7.66
C GLU A 144 -9.96 11.31 8.24
N THR A 145 -9.20 12.28 7.74
CA THR A 145 -9.48 13.69 8.00
C THR A 145 -10.73 14.16 7.27
N GLU A 146 -11.41 15.19 7.77
CA GLU A 146 -12.65 15.72 7.13
C GLU A 146 -12.43 16.21 5.68
N ASP A 147 -11.20 16.59 5.32
CA ASP A 147 -10.82 16.97 3.96
C ASP A 147 -10.46 15.78 3.06
N GLY A 148 -10.41 14.56 3.60
CA GLY A 148 -10.08 13.33 2.88
C GLY A 148 -8.62 13.24 2.43
N GLU A 149 -7.70 14.02 3.00
CA GLU A 149 -6.29 14.03 2.57
C GLU A 149 -5.42 13.04 3.33
N LYS A 150 -5.74 12.76 4.60
CA LYS A 150 -4.90 11.97 5.50
C LYS A 150 -5.66 10.77 6.05
N VAL A 151 -4.91 9.69 6.24
CA VAL A 151 -5.42 8.42 6.76
C VAL A 151 -4.71 8.04 8.06
N LEU A 152 -5.43 7.37 8.95
CA LEU A 152 -4.90 6.73 10.14
C LEU A 152 -5.59 5.39 10.32
N THR A 153 -4.80 4.34 10.49
CA THR A 153 -5.31 2.98 10.74
C THR A 153 -4.80 2.51 12.08
N ILE A 154 -5.66 1.88 12.86
CA ILE A 154 -5.29 1.12 14.06
C ILE A 154 -5.62 -0.34 13.79
N GLU A 155 -4.66 -1.22 14.02
CA GLU A 155 -4.85 -2.67 13.93
C GLU A 155 -4.65 -3.31 15.31
N GLN A 156 -5.44 -4.34 15.60
CA GLN A 156 -5.25 -5.21 16.75
C GLN A 156 -4.96 -6.63 16.29
N TRP A 157 -3.87 -7.19 16.82
CA TRP A 157 -3.39 -8.54 16.58
C TRP A 157 -3.53 -9.37 17.85
N GLY A 158 -4.24 -10.49 17.75
CA GLY A 158 -4.61 -11.29 18.92
C GLY A 158 -5.30 -10.44 20.00
N ASP A 159 -4.95 -10.69 21.27
CA ASP A 159 -5.66 -10.09 22.40
C ASP A 159 -5.07 -8.74 22.86
N THR A 160 -3.79 -8.46 22.56
CA THR A 160 -3.08 -7.34 23.22
C THR A 160 -2.06 -6.61 22.37
N GLU A 161 -1.81 -7.06 21.14
CA GLU A 161 -0.84 -6.42 20.24
C GLU A 161 -1.57 -5.41 19.37
N PHE A 162 -0.99 -4.22 19.25
CA PHE A 162 -1.58 -3.12 18.49
C PHE A 162 -0.53 -2.47 17.62
N GLU A 163 -0.92 -2.17 16.39
CA GLU A 163 -0.15 -1.36 15.47
C GLU A 163 -1.00 -0.17 15.04
N ALA A 164 -0.33 0.93 14.70
CA ALA A 164 -0.99 2.08 14.12
C ALA A 164 -0.16 2.60 12.96
N ALA A 165 -0.83 3.06 11.92
CA ALA A 165 -0.21 3.69 10.77
C ALA A 165 -0.86 5.05 10.51
N VAL A 166 -0.07 6.01 10.04
CA VAL A 166 -0.55 7.33 9.60
C VAL A 166 0.08 7.67 8.26
N GLY A 167 -0.67 8.32 7.39
CA GLY A 167 -0.21 8.70 6.07
C GLY A 167 -1.20 9.58 5.32
N HIS A 168 -1.12 9.50 4.00
CA HIS A 168 -1.93 10.28 3.08
C HIS A 168 -2.19 9.50 1.79
N TYR A 169 -3.22 9.93 1.06
CA TYR A 169 -3.53 9.40 -0.26
C TYR A 169 -2.47 9.78 -1.28
N VAL A 170 -2.13 8.85 -2.17
CA VAL A 170 -1.18 9.05 -3.26
C VAL A 170 -1.76 8.57 -4.57
N GLU A 171 -1.14 9.01 -5.66
CA GLU A 171 -1.55 8.66 -7.01
C GLU A 171 -0.42 7.93 -7.71
N GLU A 172 -0.74 6.96 -8.56
CA GLU A 172 0.26 6.15 -9.25
C GLU A 172 1.27 7.00 -10.04
N TYR A 173 0.81 8.09 -10.69
CA TYR A 173 1.67 8.98 -11.47
C TYR A 173 2.71 9.74 -10.64
N GLN A 174 2.58 9.77 -9.31
CA GLN A 174 3.58 10.37 -8.41
C GLN A 174 4.82 9.48 -8.24
N PHE A 175 4.71 8.20 -8.60
CA PHE A 175 5.80 7.24 -8.58
C PHE A 175 6.47 7.19 -9.96
N SER A 176 7.80 7.04 -9.97
CA SER A 176 8.57 7.01 -11.22
C SER A 176 9.75 6.05 -11.11
N HIS A 177 10.41 5.80 -12.24
CA HIS A 177 11.58 4.91 -12.32
C HIS A 177 11.38 3.58 -11.59
N ILE A 178 10.23 2.92 -11.84
CA ILE A 178 10.02 1.55 -11.39
C ILE A 178 11.02 0.67 -12.13
N LEU A 179 11.91 0.03 -11.38
CA LEU A 179 12.98 -0.80 -11.92
C LEU A 179 13.00 -2.14 -11.19
N PRO A 180 13.11 -3.28 -11.91
CA PRO A 180 13.38 -4.54 -11.25
C PRO A 180 14.75 -4.49 -10.58
N GLY A 181 14.82 -4.84 -9.30
CA GLY A 181 16.08 -4.90 -8.58
C GLY A 181 16.98 -6.02 -9.10
N ALA A 182 18.27 -5.93 -8.79
CA ALA A 182 19.17 -7.06 -8.99
C ALA A 182 18.68 -8.23 -8.10
N PRO A 183 18.64 -9.48 -8.61
CA PRO A 183 18.29 -10.63 -7.79
C PRO A 183 19.27 -10.73 -6.62
N SER A 184 18.73 -10.77 -5.41
CA SER A 184 19.46 -11.04 -4.17
C SER A 184 19.83 -12.51 -4.04
#